data_AF-A0A821IB00-F1
#
_entry.id   AF-A0A821IB00-F1
#
_cell.length_a   1.000
_cell.length_b   1.000
_cell.length_c   1.000
_cell.angle_alpha   90.00
_cell.angle_beta   90.00
_cell.angle_gamma   90.00
#
_symmetry.space_group_name_H-M   'P 1'
#
loop_
_entity.id
_entity.type
_entity.pdbx_description
1 polymer ?
#
loop_
_entity_poly.entity_id
_entity_poly.type
_entity_poly.pdbx_seq_one_letter_code
_entity_poly.pdbx_strand_id
1 'polypeptide(L)'
;LAFDQDSLVLNTSFSFNLALTQISTNYYLIILQEHGTVSEHISTQIVPSNRCPSINEIFNETFATQHILKRIKRYHVPCEQSFNLMCFHDNYYICLCNLDYQSNCFPFDHNMTYTCTGYNFCKNGGFCFVDNRNCPTSSFCVCRQCYFGSRCQFSTEGSTLSLDIILGYQIKTKTSLYYQPKILKLAIVLTTIMYVFGIVNAFLCFQTFRRKQTQNVGCGLYLLATSIASFATMLIFKIKFWFLLASKIGWIDHRSFLNTQCTFFEFSLRLFLNAGEWLTASVGIERAVNVTQGVNFNKAKSVKVAKWIISFVFIGNISTLIYDPMYRRLIDDEEEQRTWCVTNYSPS
;
A
#
# COMPACT_ATOMS: atom_id res chain seq x y z
N LEU A 1 1.42 -7.36 -0.10
CA LEU A 1 0.26 -7.01 0.76
C LEU A 1 0.82 -6.37 2.03
N ALA A 2 0.27 -5.23 2.47
CA ALA A 2 0.39 -4.86 3.87
C ALA A 2 -0.28 -5.99 4.67
N PHE A 3 0.43 -6.58 5.63
CA PHE A 3 -0.21 -7.38 6.66
C PHE A 3 -1.13 -6.41 7.42
N ASP A 4 -2.37 -6.28 6.96
CA ASP A 4 -3.46 -5.82 7.80
C ASP A 4 -3.64 -6.97 8.78
N GLN A 5 -3.10 -6.83 9.99
CA GLN A 5 -2.96 -7.91 10.97
C GLN A 5 -4.31 -8.56 11.34
N ASP A 6 -5.42 -7.94 10.94
CA ASP A 6 -6.78 -8.31 11.29
C ASP A 6 -7.58 -8.91 10.11
N SER A 7 -7.07 -8.89 8.86
CA SER A 7 -7.81 -9.45 7.73
C SER A 7 -6.93 -10.13 6.69
N LEU A 8 -7.34 -11.36 6.32
CA LEU A 8 -6.73 -12.14 5.25
C LEU A 8 -7.69 -12.17 4.05
N VAL A 9 -7.20 -11.79 2.89
CA VAL A 9 -7.92 -11.93 1.62
C VAL A 9 -7.19 -12.95 0.77
N LEU A 10 -7.84 -14.09 0.56
CA LEU A 10 -7.35 -15.17 -0.28
C LEU A 10 -8.17 -15.20 -1.57
N ASN A 11 -7.47 -15.19 -2.70
CA ASN A 11 -8.06 -15.45 -4.00
C ASN A 11 -7.48 -16.76 -4.51
N THR A 12 -8.27 -17.82 -4.49
CA THR A 12 -7.81 -19.19 -4.83
C THR A 12 -8.62 -19.73 -5.99
N SER A 13 -7.96 -20.53 -6.84
CA SER A 13 -8.58 -21.21 -7.98
C SER A 13 -8.85 -22.69 -7.73
N PHE A 14 -8.46 -23.22 -6.56
CA PHE A 14 -8.61 -24.62 -6.17
C PHE A 14 -9.57 -24.78 -5.00
N SER A 15 -10.26 -25.92 -4.92
CA SER A 15 -11.17 -26.23 -3.82
C SER A 15 -10.37 -26.63 -2.57
N PHE A 16 -10.80 -26.12 -1.43
CA PHE A 16 -10.26 -26.50 -0.13
C PHE A 16 -11.38 -26.49 0.91
N ASN A 17 -11.21 -27.31 1.96
CA ASN A 17 -12.19 -27.45 3.03
C ASN A 17 -11.68 -26.84 4.36
N LEU A 18 -10.38 -26.58 4.43
CA LEU A 18 -9.69 -26.09 5.62
C LEU A 18 -8.65 -25.04 5.23
N ALA A 19 -8.63 -23.90 5.93
CA ALA A 19 -7.54 -22.94 5.84
C ALA A 19 -7.05 -22.53 7.24
N LEU A 20 -5.74 -22.61 7.42
CA LEU A 20 -5.01 -22.22 8.61
C LEU A 20 -4.02 -21.12 8.25
N THR A 21 -3.83 -20.15 9.13
CA THR A 21 -2.73 -19.17 9.00
C THR A 21 -1.85 -19.21 10.23
N GLN A 22 -0.56 -18.97 10.01
CA GLN A 22 0.41 -18.80 11.07
C GLN A 22 0.81 -17.33 11.14
N ILE A 23 0.63 -16.73 12.31
CA ILE A 23 1.07 -15.36 12.59
C ILE A 23 2.04 -15.43 13.76
N SER A 24 3.31 -15.08 13.49
CA SER A 24 4.42 -15.30 14.41
C SER A 24 4.53 -16.79 14.78
N THR A 25 4.21 -17.17 16.02
CA THR A 25 4.28 -18.55 16.53
C THR A 25 2.90 -19.20 16.73
N ASN A 26 1.81 -18.48 16.49
CA ASN A 26 0.46 -18.95 16.75
C ASN A 26 -0.27 -19.32 15.46
N TYR A 27 -1.02 -20.42 15.51
CA TYR A 27 -1.91 -20.84 14.44
C TYR A 27 -3.33 -20.32 14.66
N TYR A 28 -4.01 -19.96 13.58
CA TYR A 28 -5.39 -19.52 13.58
C TYR A 28 -6.18 -20.29 12.53
N LEU A 29 -7.35 -20.81 12.93
CA LEU A 29 -8.30 -21.45 12.04
C LEU A 29 -9.16 -20.38 11.36
N ILE A 30 -9.05 -20.27 10.04
CA ILE A 30 -9.72 -19.21 9.30
C ILE A 30 -10.97 -19.72 8.61
N ILE A 31 -10.90 -20.92 8.05
CA ILE A 31 -11.96 -21.51 7.25
C ILE A 31 -12.07 -22.99 7.59
N LEU A 32 -13.29 -23.43 7.86
CA LEU A 32 -13.68 -24.84 7.96
C LEU A 32 -15.03 -24.98 7.24
N GLN A 33 -15.08 -25.77 6.18
CA GLN A 33 -16.27 -25.97 5.35
C GLN A 33 -16.46 -27.45 5.03
N GLU A 34 -17.71 -27.93 5.01
CA GLU A 34 -18.03 -29.33 4.67
C GLU A 34 -17.93 -29.60 3.16
N HIS A 35 -18.26 -28.61 2.33
CA HIS A 35 -18.16 -28.68 0.88
C HIS A 35 -17.15 -27.67 0.38
N GLY A 36 -16.15 -28.14 -0.37
CA GLY A 36 -15.13 -27.28 -0.96
C GLY A 36 -15.75 -26.35 -2.00
N THR A 37 -15.69 -25.05 -1.75
CA THR A 37 -16.14 -24.02 -2.69
C THR A 37 -15.05 -23.77 -3.73
N VAL A 38 -15.40 -23.87 -5.01
CA VAL A 38 -14.49 -23.48 -6.11
C VAL A 38 -14.58 -21.97 -6.30
N SER A 39 -13.42 -21.31 -6.35
CA SER A 39 -13.26 -19.91 -6.76
C SER A 39 -14.09 -18.88 -5.99
N GLU A 40 -13.87 -18.75 -4.69
CA GLU A 40 -14.38 -17.61 -3.93
C GLU A 40 -13.26 -16.63 -3.57
N HIS A 41 -13.56 -15.33 -3.72
CA HIS A 41 -12.80 -14.27 -3.07
C HIS A 41 -13.13 -14.32 -1.59
N ILE A 42 -12.31 -15.00 -0.80
CA ILE A 42 -12.59 -15.19 0.63
C ILE A 42 -11.87 -14.10 1.41
N SER A 43 -12.66 -13.22 2.02
CA SER A 43 -12.19 -12.23 2.98
C SER A 43 -12.63 -12.62 4.38
N THR A 44 -11.67 -12.98 5.22
CA THR A 44 -11.91 -13.45 6.58
C THR A 44 -11.13 -12.60 7.56
N GLN A 45 -11.80 -12.17 8.63
CA GLN A 45 -11.16 -11.46 9.72
C GLN A 45 -10.53 -12.46 10.69
N ILE A 46 -9.33 -12.14 11.16
CA ILE A 46 -8.61 -12.98 12.12
C ILE A 46 -9.13 -12.62 13.50
N VAL A 47 -9.99 -13.48 14.05
CA VAL A 47 -10.58 -13.28 15.38
C VAL A 47 -9.75 -14.06 16.42
N PRO A 48 -9.44 -13.49 17.60
CA PRO A 48 -8.70 -14.19 18.65
C PRO A 48 -9.32 -15.51 19.11
N SER A 49 -10.65 -15.66 19.01
CA SER A 49 -11.38 -16.89 19.32
C SER A 49 -10.98 -18.08 18.44
N ASN A 50 -10.42 -17.81 17.27
CA ASN A 50 -10.05 -18.84 16.30
C ASN A 50 -8.58 -19.27 16.45
N ARG A 51 -7.88 -18.80 17.48
CA ARG A 51 -6.52 -19.22 17.79
C ARG A 51 -6.53 -20.70 18.15
N CYS A 52 -5.64 -21.47 17.52
CA CYS A 52 -5.35 -22.85 17.89
C CYS A 52 -4.18 -22.84 18.87
N PRO A 53 -4.40 -22.99 20.19
CA PRO A 53 -3.31 -23.05 21.17
C PRO A 53 -2.44 -24.31 21.02
N SER A 54 -1.21 -24.21 21.53
CA SER A 54 -0.34 -25.38 21.67
C SER A 54 -0.86 -26.33 22.74
N ILE A 55 -0.64 -27.63 22.57
CA ILE A 55 -0.94 -28.67 23.56
C ILE A 55 -0.32 -28.36 24.94
N ASN A 56 0.83 -27.69 24.95
CA ASN A 56 1.55 -27.29 26.16
C ASN A 56 0.82 -26.18 26.94
N GLU A 57 -0.04 -25.40 26.28
CA GLU A 57 -0.84 -24.35 26.92
C GLU A 57 -2.13 -24.92 27.54
N ILE A 58 -2.61 -26.06 27.03
CA ILE A 58 -3.89 -26.66 27.41
C ILE A 58 -3.70 -27.74 28.48
N PHE A 59 -2.62 -28.52 28.40
CA PHE A 59 -2.34 -29.61 29.32
C PHE A 59 -1.19 -29.29 30.26
N ASN A 60 -1.23 -29.89 31.45
CA ASN A 60 -0.10 -29.88 32.38
C ASN A 60 1.19 -30.41 31.74
N GLU A 61 2.35 -29.91 32.18
CA GLU A 61 3.67 -30.28 31.65
C GLU A 61 3.92 -31.80 31.67
N THR A 62 3.38 -32.51 32.65
CA THR A 62 3.46 -33.98 32.78
C THR A 62 2.73 -34.75 31.69
N PHE A 63 1.79 -34.13 30.97
CA PHE A 63 1.09 -34.70 29.83
C PHE A 63 1.78 -34.35 28.50
N ALA A 64 2.18 -33.08 28.36
CA ALA A 64 2.91 -32.59 27.20
C ALA A 64 4.18 -33.41 26.90
N THR A 65 4.87 -33.83 27.97
CA THR A 65 6.12 -34.62 27.93
C THR A 65 5.91 -36.12 27.70
N GLN A 66 4.66 -36.61 27.64
CA GLN A 66 4.41 -38.04 27.42
C GLN A 66 4.69 -38.46 25.99
N HIS A 67 4.95 -39.77 25.81
CA HIS A 67 5.10 -40.37 24.50
C HIS A 67 3.87 -40.13 23.62
N ILE A 68 4.09 -39.81 22.34
CA ILE A 68 3.07 -39.40 21.37
C ILE A 68 1.84 -40.33 21.34
N LEU A 69 2.04 -41.64 21.36
CA LEU A 69 0.94 -42.64 21.34
C LEU A 69 0.00 -42.54 22.56
N LYS A 70 0.50 -42.12 23.72
CA LYS A 70 -0.33 -41.90 24.91
C LYS A 70 -1.05 -40.56 24.85
N ARG A 71 -0.41 -39.55 24.26
CA ARG A 71 -1.00 -38.23 24.06
C ARG A 71 -2.19 -38.29 23.10
N ILE A 72 -2.03 -38.93 21.94
CA ILE A 72 -3.08 -39.05 20.92
C ILE A 72 -4.38 -39.64 21.48
N LYS A 73 -4.28 -40.68 22.35
CA LYS A 73 -5.45 -41.29 23.00
C LYS A 73 -6.27 -40.31 23.85
N ARG A 74 -5.68 -39.19 24.26
CA ARG A 74 -6.28 -38.19 25.15
C ARG A 74 -6.59 -36.87 24.44
N TYR A 75 -6.42 -36.80 23.12
CA TYR A 75 -6.67 -35.58 22.34
C TYR A 75 -8.15 -35.19 22.28
N HIS A 76 -9.07 -36.08 22.64
CA HIS A 76 -10.49 -35.75 22.80
C HIS A 76 -10.77 -34.92 24.08
N VAL A 77 -9.96 -35.07 25.14
CA VAL A 77 -10.20 -34.42 26.45
C VAL A 77 -10.27 -32.89 26.39
N PRO A 78 -9.40 -32.16 25.65
CA PRO A 78 -9.51 -30.71 25.50
C PRO A 78 -10.83 -30.27 24.87
N CYS A 79 -11.30 -31.01 23.88
CA CYS A 79 -12.55 -30.71 23.19
C CYS A 79 -13.76 -30.95 24.11
N GLU A 80 -13.69 -31.92 25.01
CA GLU A 80 -14.72 -32.18 26.04
C GLU A 80 -14.71 -31.11 27.16
N GLN A 81 -13.53 -30.63 27.55
CA GLN A 81 -13.37 -29.70 28.67
C GLN A 81 -13.65 -28.24 28.28
N SER A 82 -13.40 -27.87 27.02
CA SER A 82 -13.51 -26.49 26.54
C SER A 82 -14.44 -26.40 25.33
N PHE A 83 -15.71 -26.10 25.59
CA PHE A 83 -16.75 -25.96 24.55
C PHE A 83 -16.44 -24.93 23.46
N ASN A 84 -15.59 -23.93 23.76
CA ASN A 84 -15.21 -22.88 22.82
C ASN A 84 -13.91 -23.19 22.05
N LEU A 85 -13.27 -24.33 22.30
CA LEU A 85 -12.02 -24.70 21.62
C LEU A 85 -12.34 -25.29 20.25
N MET A 86 -12.02 -24.56 19.18
CA MET A 86 -12.24 -25.05 17.80
C MET A 86 -11.08 -25.94 17.31
N CYS A 87 -9.86 -25.66 17.75
CA CYS A 87 -8.66 -26.33 17.26
C CYS A 87 -7.51 -26.21 18.27
N PHE A 88 -6.52 -27.09 18.17
CA PHE A 88 -5.25 -27.03 18.89
C PHE A 88 -4.16 -27.76 18.10
N HIS A 89 -2.90 -27.61 18.49
CA HIS A 89 -1.79 -28.28 17.80
C HIS A 89 -0.71 -28.79 18.76
N ASP A 90 0.02 -29.82 18.36
CA ASP A 90 1.28 -30.23 18.99
C ASP A 90 2.46 -29.99 18.02
N ASN A 91 3.55 -30.75 18.14
CA ASN A 91 4.72 -30.65 17.27
C ASN A 91 4.58 -31.44 15.94
N TYR A 92 3.54 -32.26 15.80
CA TYR A 92 3.36 -33.21 14.69
C TYR A 92 1.97 -33.18 14.07
N TYR A 93 0.96 -32.72 14.82
CA TYR A 93 -0.45 -32.78 14.46
C TYR A 93 -1.13 -31.45 14.72
N ILE A 94 -2.06 -31.12 13.84
CA ILE A 94 -3.11 -30.14 14.11
C ILE A 94 -4.41 -30.90 14.30
N CYS A 95 -5.17 -30.51 15.33
CA CYS A 95 -6.41 -31.14 15.74
C CYS A 95 -7.55 -30.14 15.67
N LEU A 96 -8.70 -30.59 15.17
CA LEU A 96 -9.96 -29.85 15.12
C LEU A 96 -10.95 -30.51 16.09
N CYS A 97 -11.67 -29.71 16.87
CA CYS A 97 -12.75 -30.20 17.72
C CYS A 97 -14.07 -30.17 16.95
N ASN A 98 -14.75 -31.31 16.86
CA ASN A 98 -16.08 -31.40 16.26
C ASN A 98 -17.18 -31.05 17.30
N LEU A 99 -18.43 -30.90 16.83
CA LEU A 99 -19.62 -30.68 17.65
C LEU A 99 -19.86 -31.79 18.67
N ASP A 100 -19.43 -33.02 18.37
CA ASP A 100 -19.49 -34.17 19.29
C ASP A 100 -18.36 -34.20 20.32
N TYR A 101 -17.61 -33.10 20.47
CA TYR A 101 -16.46 -32.96 21.38
C TYR A 101 -15.32 -33.95 21.10
N GLN A 102 -15.26 -34.46 19.87
CA GLN A 102 -14.18 -35.33 19.42
C GLN A 102 -13.11 -34.53 18.70
N SER A 103 -11.84 -34.82 18.98
CA SER A 103 -10.72 -34.30 18.21
C SER A 103 -10.50 -35.11 16.93
N ASN A 104 -10.46 -34.44 15.79
CA ASN A 104 -9.98 -34.99 14.53
C ASN A 104 -8.59 -34.40 14.23
N CYS A 105 -7.56 -35.24 14.28
CA CYS A 105 -6.17 -34.81 14.17
C CYS A 105 -5.53 -35.34 12.90
N PHE A 106 -4.82 -34.45 12.18
CA PHE A 106 -4.09 -34.81 10.98
C PHE A 106 -2.63 -34.38 11.10
N PRO A 107 -1.69 -35.14 10.50
CA PRO A 107 -0.28 -34.80 10.56
C PRO A 107 -0.04 -33.46 9.84
N PHE A 108 0.79 -32.61 10.45
CA PHE A 108 1.10 -31.29 9.94
C PHE A 108 2.59 -31.01 10.09
N ASP A 109 3.25 -30.69 8.99
CA ASP A 109 4.66 -30.31 8.99
C ASP A 109 4.79 -28.81 9.28
N HIS A 110 5.07 -28.47 10.53
CA HIS A 110 5.24 -27.09 10.99
C HIS A 110 6.45 -26.38 10.37
N ASN A 111 7.40 -27.13 9.79
CA ASN A 111 8.61 -26.59 9.17
C ASN A 111 8.59 -26.77 7.64
N MET A 112 7.40 -26.91 7.06
CA MET A 112 7.23 -27.10 5.63
C MET A 112 7.80 -25.90 4.85
N THR A 113 8.77 -26.17 3.99
CA THR A 113 9.38 -25.19 3.09
C THR A 113 9.19 -25.63 1.65
N TYR A 114 8.83 -24.68 0.78
CA TYR A 114 8.62 -24.94 -0.64
C TYR A 114 9.81 -24.39 -1.43
N THR A 115 10.51 -25.28 -2.14
CA THR A 115 11.53 -24.88 -3.12
C THR A 115 10.86 -24.80 -4.49
N CYS A 116 10.39 -23.62 -4.86
CA CYS A 116 9.82 -23.37 -6.18
C CYS A 116 10.94 -23.27 -7.23
N THR A 117 11.43 -24.42 -7.69
CA THR A 117 12.40 -24.51 -8.79
C THR A 117 11.67 -24.74 -10.11
N GLY A 118 11.96 -23.92 -11.14
CA GLY A 118 11.51 -24.18 -12.51
C GLY A 118 10.56 -23.12 -13.09
N TYR A 119 9.30 -23.03 -12.65
CA TYR A 119 8.25 -22.40 -13.47
C TYR A 119 7.50 -21.18 -12.90
N ASN A 120 7.68 -20.78 -11.65
CA ASN A 120 7.13 -19.52 -11.11
C ASN A 120 7.95 -19.05 -9.91
N PHE A 121 8.96 -18.21 -10.18
CA PHE A 121 9.83 -17.67 -9.14
C PHE A 121 9.23 -16.39 -8.57
N CYS A 122 8.94 -16.43 -7.27
CA CYS A 122 8.85 -15.21 -6.47
C CYS A 122 10.20 -14.49 -6.54
N LYS A 123 10.20 -13.27 -7.07
CA LYS A 123 11.37 -12.43 -7.19
C LYS A 123 11.66 -11.72 -5.86
N ASN A 124 12.83 -11.11 -5.76
CA ASN A 124 13.23 -10.26 -4.63
C ASN A 124 13.10 -10.93 -3.24
N GLY A 125 13.36 -12.24 -3.17
CA GLY A 125 13.31 -13.00 -1.92
C GLY A 125 11.90 -13.21 -1.35
N GLY A 126 10.85 -13.09 -2.18
CA GLY A 126 9.49 -13.47 -1.79
C GLY A 126 9.39 -14.95 -1.44
N PHE A 127 8.54 -15.28 -0.47
CA PHE A 127 8.25 -16.67 -0.10
C PHE A 127 7.27 -17.27 -1.10
N CYS A 128 7.56 -18.49 -1.54
CA CYS A 128 6.74 -19.20 -2.51
C CYS A 128 5.96 -20.32 -1.81
N PHE A 129 4.74 -20.55 -2.28
CA PHE A 129 3.88 -21.63 -1.83
C PHE A 129 3.27 -22.30 -3.06
N VAL A 130 3.20 -23.63 -3.06
CA VAL A 130 2.57 -24.42 -4.12
C VAL A 130 1.41 -25.23 -3.58
N ASP A 131 0.45 -25.52 -4.44
CA ASP A 131 -0.73 -26.33 -4.12
C ASP A 131 -0.42 -27.79 -3.82
N ASN A 132 0.47 -28.43 -4.59
CA ASN A 132 0.82 -29.83 -4.44
C ASN A 132 2.34 -30.04 -4.56
N ARG A 133 2.90 -30.83 -3.63
CA ARG A 133 4.32 -31.16 -3.58
C ARG A 133 4.77 -32.05 -4.75
N ASN A 134 3.91 -32.96 -5.21
CA ASN A 134 4.27 -33.96 -6.22
C ASN A 134 4.00 -33.49 -7.66
N CYS A 135 2.99 -32.65 -7.86
CA CYS A 135 2.65 -32.09 -9.17
C CYS A 135 2.04 -30.69 -8.97
N PRO A 136 2.88 -29.65 -8.84
CA PRO A 136 2.40 -28.29 -8.60
C PRO A 136 1.68 -27.76 -9.83
N THR A 137 0.41 -27.37 -9.69
CA THR A 137 -0.37 -26.77 -10.79
C THR A 137 -0.51 -25.26 -10.64
N SER A 138 -0.39 -24.76 -9.41
CA SER A 138 -0.46 -23.35 -9.08
C SER A 138 0.53 -22.99 -7.98
N SER A 139 1.01 -21.76 -8.03
CA SER A 139 1.96 -21.21 -7.06
C SER A 139 1.58 -19.78 -6.75
N PHE A 140 1.70 -19.37 -5.49
CA PHE A 140 1.51 -17.97 -5.09
C PHE A 140 2.71 -17.45 -4.31
N CYS A 141 2.94 -16.15 -4.41
CA CYS A 141 4.06 -15.47 -3.78
C CYS A 141 3.62 -14.57 -2.65
N VAL A 142 4.29 -14.70 -1.50
CA VAL A 142 4.19 -13.79 -0.38
C VAL A 142 5.41 -12.88 -0.37
N CYS A 143 5.18 -11.62 -0.72
CA CYS A 143 6.24 -10.63 -0.85
C CYS A 143 6.73 -10.13 0.51
N ARG A 144 8.03 -9.85 0.58
CA ARG A 144 8.63 -9.11 1.70
C ARG A 144 8.09 -7.68 1.74
N GLN A 145 8.32 -7.00 2.86
CA GLN A 145 8.01 -5.58 2.98
C GLN A 145 8.66 -4.79 1.83
N CYS A 146 7.96 -3.77 1.34
CA CYS A 146 8.36 -2.95 0.19
C CYS A 146 8.34 -3.65 -1.18
N TYR A 147 7.98 -4.93 -1.28
CA TYR A 147 7.84 -5.63 -2.56
C TYR A 147 6.38 -5.98 -2.87
N PHE A 148 6.02 -5.91 -4.15
CA PHE A 148 4.65 -6.13 -4.61
C PHE A 148 4.59 -6.69 -6.05
N GLY A 149 3.39 -7.10 -6.46
CA GLY A 149 3.11 -7.84 -7.70
C GLY A 149 2.87 -9.33 -7.43
N SER A 150 2.23 -9.99 -8.39
CA SER A 150 1.93 -11.44 -8.35
C SER A 150 3.15 -12.32 -8.06
N ARG A 151 4.34 -11.87 -8.46
CA ARG A 151 5.64 -12.53 -8.28
C ARG A 151 6.61 -11.70 -7.45
N CYS A 152 6.16 -10.70 -6.69
CA CYS A 152 7.02 -9.79 -5.92
C CYS A 152 8.09 -9.06 -6.74
N GLN A 153 7.78 -8.84 -8.03
CA GLN A 153 8.71 -8.31 -9.03
C GLN A 153 8.95 -6.80 -8.89
N PHE A 154 8.08 -6.07 -8.18
CA PHE A 154 8.16 -4.64 -8.04
C PHE A 154 8.61 -4.27 -6.63
N SER A 155 9.39 -3.19 -6.52
CA SER A 155 9.88 -2.66 -5.24
C SER A 155 9.42 -1.21 -5.08
N THR A 156 9.08 -0.83 -3.85
CA THR A 156 8.92 0.56 -3.42
C THR A 156 10.22 1.14 -2.86
N GLU A 157 11.31 0.37 -2.78
CA GLU A 157 12.60 0.86 -2.30
C GLU A 157 13.12 1.99 -3.21
N GLY A 158 13.50 3.12 -2.61
CA GLY A 158 13.95 4.31 -3.31
C GLY A 158 12.85 5.13 -4.00
N SER A 159 11.61 4.66 -4.01
CA SER A 159 10.47 5.37 -4.62
C SER A 159 9.74 6.18 -3.56
N THR A 160 9.66 7.50 -3.68
CA THR A 160 8.83 8.31 -2.77
C THR A 160 7.38 7.88 -2.90
N LEU A 161 6.67 7.81 -1.76
CA LEU A 161 5.28 7.36 -1.63
C LEU A 161 4.36 7.96 -2.73
N SER A 162 4.01 7.16 -3.75
CA SER A 162 3.13 7.60 -4.84
C SER A 162 1.70 7.13 -4.61
N LEU A 163 0.73 7.96 -5.01
CA LEU A 163 -0.69 7.63 -5.05
C LEU A 163 -0.96 6.29 -5.76
N ASP A 164 -0.21 6.00 -6.83
CA ASP A 164 -0.33 4.77 -7.63
C ASP A 164 -0.02 3.51 -6.83
N ILE A 165 0.89 3.61 -5.86
CA ILE A 165 1.32 2.49 -5.00
C ILE A 165 0.33 2.32 -3.84
N ILE A 166 -0.07 3.42 -3.20
CA ILE A 166 -0.95 3.41 -2.02
C ILE A 166 -2.37 2.95 -2.40
N LEU A 167 -2.94 3.58 -3.43
CA LEU A 167 -4.33 3.35 -3.83
C LEU A 167 -4.48 2.32 -4.94
N GLY A 168 -3.44 2.10 -5.77
CA GLY A 168 -3.54 1.18 -6.90
C GLY A 168 -3.89 -0.25 -6.51
N TYR A 169 -3.42 -0.71 -5.35
CA TYR A 169 -3.75 -2.04 -4.81
C TYR A 169 -5.17 -2.14 -4.22
N GLN A 170 -5.68 -1.02 -3.71
CA GLN A 170 -7.00 -0.97 -3.07
C GLN A 170 -8.14 -0.88 -4.10
N ILE A 171 -7.82 -0.60 -5.37
CA ILE A 171 -8.82 -0.50 -6.44
C ILE A 171 -9.00 -1.85 -7.11
N LYS A 172 -10.23 -2.37 -7.07
CA LYS A 172 -10.60 -3.59 -7.80
C LYS A 172 -10.71 -3.26 -9.29
N THR A 173 -10.13 -4.12 -10.13
CA THR A 173 -10.15 -3.97 -11.59
C THR A 173 -11.52 -4.32 -12.15
N LYS A 174 -11.91 -3.67 -13.26
CA LYS A 174 -13.14 -3.98 -14.04
C LYS A 174 -14.44 -4.05 -13.21
N THR A 175 -14.50 -3.32 -12.10
CA THR A 175 -15.64 -3.28 -11.19
C THR A 175 -16.13 -1.85 -11.00
N SER A 176 -17.46 -1.67 -11.01
CA SER A 176 -18.09 -0.35 -10.83
C SER A 176 -17.75 0.28 -9.48
N LEU A 177 -17.74 1.62 -9.43
CA LEU A 177 -17.45 2.44 -8.25
C LEU A 177 -18.27 2.05 -7.01
N TYR A 178 -19.48 1.53 -7.22
CA TYR A 178 -20.39 1.09 -6.16
C TYR A 178 -19.87 -0.12 -5.37
N TYR A 179 -19.23 -1.08 -6.06
CA TYR A 179 -18.75 -2.34 -5.49
C TYR A 179 -17.28 -2.28 -5.01
N GLN A 180 -16.65 -1.11 -5.11
CA GLN A 180 -15.30 -0.88 -4.62
C GLN A 180 -15.24 -0.93 -3.07
N PRO A 181 -14.07 -1.27 -2.48
CA PRO A 181 -13.93 -1.40 -1.04
C PRO A 181 -14.18 -0.08 -0.30
N LYS A 182 -14.57 -0.18 0.98
CA LYS A 182 -14.84 0.99 1.85
C LYS A 182 -13.65 1.95 1.92
N ILE A 183 -12.41 1.43 1.87
CA ILE A 183 -11.17 2.20 1.88
C ILE A 183 -11.13 3.18 0.69
N LEU A 184 -11.49 2.73 -0.52
CA LEU A 184 -11.52 3.60 -1.70
C LEU A 184 -12.59 4.68 -1.57
N LYS A 185 -13.78 4.34 -1.07
CA LYS A 185 -14.87 5.30 -0.85
C LYS A 185 -14.44 6.39 0.15
N LEU A 186 -13.80 6.00 1.25
CA LEU A 186 -13.23 6.94 2.21
C LEU A 186 -12.18 7.85 1.56
N ALA A 187 -11.27 7.29 0.76
CA ALA A 187 -10.26 8.08 0.06
C ALA A 187 -10.86 9.09 -0.93
N ILE A 188 -11.91 8.72 -1.67
CA ILE A 188 -12.65 9.64 -2.55
C ILE A 188 -13.23 10.81 -1.74
N VAL A 189 -13.84 10.52 -0.60
CA VAL A 189 -14.41 11.55 0.28
C VAL A 189 -13.32 12.48 0.81
N LEU A 190 -12.25 11.93 1.38
CA LEU A 190 -11.14 12.72 1.93
C LEU A 190 -10.46 13.59 0.88
N THR A 191 -10.14 13.03 -0.29
CA THR A 191 -9.51 13.78 -1.39
C THR A 191 -10.42 14.90 -1.91
N THR A 192 -11.74 14.67 -1.95
CA THR A 192 -12.72 15.70 -2.34
C THR A 192 -12.76 16.83 -1.30
N ILE A 193 -12.78 16.50 -0.01
CA ILE A 193 -12.75 17.50 1.08
C ILE A 193 -11.47 18.33 1.02
N MET A 194 -10.31 17.68 0.92
CA MET A 194 -9.00 18.35 0.82
C MET A 194 -8.95 19.30 -0.39
N TYR A 195 -9.49 18.87 -1.53
CA TYR A 195 -9.55 19.69 -2.74
C TYR A 195 -10.41 20.95 -2.56
N VAL A 196 -11.60 20.83 -1.96
CA VAL A 196 -12.50 21.97 -1.74
C VAL A 196 -11.84 23.01 -0.83
N PHE A 197 -11.33 22.60 0.33
CA PHE A 197 -10.64 23.51 1.25
C PHE A 197 -9.37 24.10 0.62
N GLY A 198 -8.61 23.28 -0.10
CA GLY A 198 -7.39 23.68 -0.79
C GLY A 198 -7.63 24.77 -1.83
N ILE A 199 -8.64 24.59 -2.69
CA ILE A 199 -8.97 25.59 -3.71
C ILE A 199 -9.49 26.88 -3.11
N VAL A 200 -10.36 26.82 -2.10
CA VAL A 200 -10.87 28.02 -1.44
C VAL A 200 -9.70 28.81 -0.85
N ASN A 201 -8.79 28.15 -0.13
CA ASN A 201 -7.61 28.79 0.44
C ASN A 201 -6.69 29.37 -0.64
N ALA A 202 -6.37 28.60 -1.67
CA ALA A 202 -5.49 29.05 -2.76
C ALA A 202 -6.08 30.24 -3.52
N PHE A 203 -7.40 30.24 -3.76
CA PHE A 203 -8.11 31.33 -4.41
C PHE A 203 -8.10 32.61 -3.57
N LEU A 204 -8.39 32.51 -2.26
CA LEU A 204 -8.35 33.66 -1.35
C LEU A 204 -6.92 34.25 -1.25
N CYS A 205 -5.91 33.38 -1.14
CA CYS A 205 -4.50 33.79 -1.17
C CYS A 205 -4.14 34.49 -2.48
N PHE A 206 -4.53 33.92 -3.62
CA PHE A 206 -4.28 34.51 -4.93
C PHE A 206 -4.88 35.91 -5.04
N GLN A 207 -6.14 36.08 -4.66
CA GLN A 207 -6.80 37.39 -4.70
C GLN A 207 -6.13 38.41 -3.77
N THR A 208 -5.69 37.97 -2.59
CA THR A 208 -5.02 38.83 -1.60
C THR A 208 -3.67 39.31 -2.12
N PHE A 209 -2.82 38.40 -2.60
CA PHE A 209 -1.46 38.72 -3.04
C PHE A 209 -1.37 39.30 -4.46
N ARG A 210 -2.46 39.25 -5.23
CA ARG A 210 -2.57 39.94 -6.52
C ARG A 210 -2.69 41.46 -6.38
N ARG A 211 -3.02 41.98 -5.19
CA ARG A 211 -3.14 43.42 -4.95
C ARG A 211 -1.77 44.11 -5.11
N LYS A 212 -1.73 45.27 -5.78
CA LYS A 212 -0.47 46.01 -6.01
C LYS A 212 0.25 46.36 -4.71
N GLN A 213 -0.49 46.68 -3.65
CA GLN A 213 0.08 47.06 -2.36
C GLN A 213 0.94 45.97 -1.72
N THR A 214 0.56 44.69 -1.86
CA THR A 214 1.31 43.56 -1.31
C THR A 214 2.54 43.22 -2.17
N GLN A 215 2.52 43.55 -3.46
CA GLN A 215 3.61 43.30 -4.41
C GLN A 215 4.70 44.37 -4.38
N ASN A 216 4.57 45.39 -3.53
CA ASN A 216 5.60 46.40 -3.34
C ASN A 216 6.88 45.84 -2.68
N VAL A 217 6.83 44.63 -2.13
CA VAL A 217 7.96 43.91 -1.53
C VAL A 217 8.03 42.52 -2.16
N GLY A 218 9.24 41.99 -2.37
CA GLY A 218 9.49 40.66 -2.93
C GLY A 218 8.73 39.54 -2.23
N CYS A 219 8.52 39.65 -0.92
CA CYS A 219 7.77 38.69 -0.13
C CYS A 219 6.35 38.46 -0.68
N GLY A 220 5.68 39.51 -1.15
CA GLY A 220 4.36 39.39 -1.78
C GLY A 220 4.37 38.66 -3.12
N LEU A 221 5.48 38.75 -3.87
CA LEU A 221 5.66 37.99 -5.12
C LEU A 221 5.91 36.52 -4.85
N TYR A 222 6.70 36.16 -3.83
CA TYR A 222 6.87 34.77 -3.42
C TYR A 222 5.55 34.15 -2.96
N LEU A 223 4.76 34.87 -2.16
CA LEU A 223 3.44 34.41 -1.70
C LEU A 223 2.46 34.25 -2.86
N LEU A 224 2.48 35.15 -3.85
CA LEU A 224 1.69 34.98 -5.06
C LEU A 224 2.12 33.73 -5.85
N ALA A 225 3.43 33.56 -6.10
CA ALA A 225 3.94 32.37 -6.80
C ALA A 225 3.59 31.07 -6.06
N THR A 226 3.69 31.06 -4.73
CA THR A 226 3.32 29.93 -3.87
C THR A 226 1.81 29.63 -3.97
N SER A 227 0.96 30.66 -4.03
CA SER A 227 -0.49 30.47 -4.20
C SER A 227 -0.85 29.87 -5.56
N ILE A 228 -0.15 30.27 -6.63
CA ILE A 228 -0.32 29.71 -7.98
C ILE A 228 0.16 28.26 -8.00
N ALA A 229 1.32 27.96 -7.42
CA ALA A 229 1.83 26.60 -7.32
C ALA A 229 0.87 25.70 -6.51
N SER A 230 0.34 26.19 -5.39
CA SER A 230 -0.63 25.45 -4.56
C SER A 230 -1.96 25.18 -5.27
N PHE A 231 -2.41 26.12 -6.09
CA PHE A 231 -3.59 25.91 -6.93
C PHE A 231 -3.32 24.84 -8.00
N ALA A 232 -2.15 24.90 -8.66
CA ALA A 232 -1.73 23.92 -9.64
C ALA A 232 -1.58 22.51 -9.04
N THR A 233 -0.96 22.37 -7.86
CA THR A 233 -0.83 21.06 -7.18
C THR A 233 -2.18 20.45 -6.88
N MET A 234 -3.13 21.22 -6.32
CA MET A 234 -4.47 20.71 -6.02
C MET A 234 -5.23 20.26 -7.27
N LEU A 235 -5.13 21.02 -8.36
CA LEU A 235 -5.75 20.65 -9.63
C LEU A 235 -5.13 19.36 -10.20
N ILE A 236 -3.81 19.30 -10.28
CA ILE A 236 -3.09 18.14 -10.82
C ILE A 236 -3.35 16.90 -9.97
N PHE A 237 -3.33 17.02 -8.64
CA PHE A 237 -3.58 15.91 -7.73
C PHE A 237 -4.99 15.32 -7.94
N LYS A 238 -6.01 16.18 -8.05
CA LYS A 238 -7.38 15.74 -8.34
C LYS A 238 -7.46 15.04 -9.69
N ILE A 239 -6.89 15.63 -10.75
CA ILE A 239 -6.92 15.03 -12.09
C ILE A 239 -6.21 13.67 -12.07
N LYS A 240 -5.02 13.58 -11.45
CA LYS A 240 -4.27 12.32 -11.30
C LYS A 240 -5.11 11.27 -10.58
N PHE A 241 -5.77 11.62 -9.49
CA PHE A 241 -6.62 10.70 -8.72
C PHE A 241 -7.76 10.13 -9.56
N TRP A 242 -8.50 10.99 -10.28
CA TRP A 242 -9.58 10.53 -11.16
C TRP A 242 -9.07 9.70 -12.33
N PHE A 243 -7.92 10.05 -12.89
CA PHE A 243 -7.29 9.30 -13.96
C PHE A 243 -6.84 7.90 -13.52
N LEU A 244 -6.20 7.80 -12.34
CA LEU A 244 -5.83 6.53 -11.71
C LEU A 244 -7.08 5.66 -11.53
N LEU A 245 -8.16 6.22 -11.01
CA LEU A 245 -9.42 5.49 -10.83
C LEU A 245 -10.04 5.04 -12.16
N ALA A 246 -10.07 5.90 -13.18
CA ALA A 246 -10.62 5.57 -14.50
C ALA A 246 -9.80 4.49 -15.23
N SER A 247 -8.47 4.56 -15.16
CA SER A 247 -7.58 3.54 -15.76
C SER A 247 -7.76 2.18 -15.08
N LYS A 248 -7.83 2.12 -13.75
CA LYS A 248 -7.98 0.85 -13.01
C LYS A 248 -9.35 0.22 -13.15
N ILE A 249 -10.41 1.01 -13.35
CA ILE A 249 -11.76 0.50 -13.64
C ILE A 249 -11.87 -0.02 -15.08
N GLY A 250 -10.91 0.29 -15.96
CA GLY A 250 -10.88 -0.16 -17.36
C GLY A 250 -11.66 0.74 -18.31
N TRP A 251 -11.80 2.03 -17.98
CA TRP A 251 -12.36 3.01 -18.92
C TRP A 251 -11.33 3.55 -19.90
N ILE A 252 -10.04 3.43 -19.58
CA ILE A 252 -8.94 4.01 -20.36
C ILE A 252 -7.82 2.98 -20.51
N ASP A 253 -7.72 2.39 -21.70
CA ASP A 253 -6.77 1.31 -22.00
C ASP A 253 -5.64 1.74 -22.96
N HIS A 254 -5.63 2.99 -23.42
CA HIS A 254 -4.61 3.46 -24.35
C HIS A 254 -3.23 3.57 -23.68
N ARG A 255 -2.33 2.64 -24.01
CA ARG A 255 -0.97 2.52 -23.44
C ARG A 255 -0.13 3.79 -23.54
N SER A 256 -0.15 4.48 -24.68
CA SER A 256 0.59 5.74 -24.86
C SER A 256 0.09 6.82 -23.90
N PHE A 257 -1.23 6.94 -23.75
CA PHE A 257 -1.84 7.89 -22.82
C PHE A 257 -1.49 7.56 -21.37
N LEU A 258 -1.63 6.29 -20.96
CA LEU A 258 -1.24 5.84 -19.62
C LEU A 258 0.23 6.17 -19.32
N ASN A 259 1.13 6.05 -20.30
CA ASN A 259 2.55 6.30 -20.11
C ASN A 259 2.82 7.80 -19.91
N THR A 260 2.24 8.64 -20.78
CA THR A 260 2.35 10.09 -20.65
C THR A 260 1.81 10.57 -19.31
N GLN A 261 0.67 10.03 -18.86
CA GLN A 261 0.06 10.42 -17.58
C GLN A 261 0.89 9.96 -16.37
N CYS A 262 1.43 8.73 -16.43
CA CYS A 262 2.34 8.15 -15.42
C CYS A 262 3.57 9.04 -15.17
N THR A 263 4.14 9.60 -16.23
CA THR A 263 5.33 10.45 -16.16
C THR A 263 4.99 11.90 -15.83
N PHE A 264 4.02 12.48 -16.53
CA PHE A 264 3.73 13.92 -16.50
C PHE A 264 3.17 14.38 -15.14
N PHE A 265 2.17 13.69 -14.60
CA PHE A 265 1.51 14.16 -13.37
C PHE A 265 2.40 14.04 -12.16
N GLU A 266 3.19 12.99 -12.07
CA GLU A 266 4.13 12.82 -10.96
C GLU A 266 5.20 13.91 -10.98
N PHE A 267 5.84 14.09 -12.12
CA PHE A 267 6.85 15.13 -12.30
C PHE A 267 6.28 16.51 -11.97
N SER A 268 5.09 16.83 -12.49
CA SER A 268 4.45 18.13 -12.24
C SER A 268 4.09 18.34 -10.77
N LEU A 269 3.55 17.31 -10.10
CA LEU A 269 3.23 17.39 -8.67
C LEU A 269 4.49 17.67 -7.84
N ARG A 270 5.57 16.93 -8.08
CA ARG A 270 6.84 17.13 -7.36
C ARG A 270 7.45 18.49 -7.63
N LEU A 271 7.40 18.93 -8.89
CA LEU A 271 7.91 20.25 -9.28
C LEU A 271 7.21 21.37 -8.52
N PHE A 272 5.88 21.39 -8.49
CA PHE A 272 5.15 22.45 -7.81
C PHE A 272 5.22 22.36 -6.27
N LEU A 273 5.25 21.14 -5.70
CA LEU A 273 5.43 20.96 -4.25
C LEU A 273 6.79 21.48 -3.79
N ASN A 274 7.88 21.02 -4.41
CA ASN A 274 9.22 21.44 -4.03
C ASN A 274 9.44 22.95 -4.30
N ALA A 275 8.94 23.47 -5.43
CA ALA A 275 9.00 24.89 -5.70
C ALA A 275 8.24 25.70 -4.63
N GLY A 276 7.08 25.23 -4.18
CA GLY A 276 6.32 25.84 -3.10
C GLY A 276 7.07 25.90 -1.77
N GLU A 277 7.79 24.83 -1.41
CA GLU A 277 8.63 24.77 -0.20
C GLU A 277 9.78 25.77 -0.27
N TRP A 278 10.51 25.82 -1.39
CA TRP A 278 11.60 26.78 -1.60
C TRP A 278 11.13 28.24 -1.60
N LEU A 279 9.96 28.52 -2.20
CA LEU A 279 9.36 29.85 -2.15
C LEU A 279 8.94 30.25 -0.74
N THR A 280 8.41 29.30 0.05
CA THR A 280 8.06 29.52 1.46
C THR A 280 9.29 29.79 2.31
N ALA A 281 10.39 29.05 2.08
CA ALA A 281 11.68 29.34 2.71
C ALA A 281 12.19 30.74 2.32
N SER A 282 12.05 31.12 1.05
CA SER A 282 12.43 32.46 0.55
C SER A 282 11.65 33.58 1.22
N VAL A 283 10.36 33.36 1.53
CA VAL A 283 9.55 34.27 2.34
C VAL A 283 10.14 34.45 3.75
N GLY A 284 10.54 33.36 4.40
CA GLY A 284 11.15 33.40 5.72
C GLY A 284 12.46 34.20 5.73
N ILE A 285 13.34 33.92 4.76
CA ILE A 285 14.62 34.62 4.58
C ILE A 285 14.40 36.12 4.35
N GLU A 286 13.50 36.49 3.44
CA GLU A 286 13.27 37.90 3.14
C GLU A 286 12.66 38.66 4.33
N ARG A 287 11.78 38.01 5.11
CA ARG A 287 11.25 38.60 6.35
C ARG A 287 12.37 38.83 7.37
N ALA A 288 13.30 37.89 7.53
CA ALA A 288 14.44 38.06 8.42
C ALA A 288 15.34 39.23 7.97
N VAL A 289 15.63 39.33 6.66
CA VAL A 289 16.42 40.43 6.10
C VAL A 289 15.71 41.79 6.28
N ASN A 290 14.39 41.83 6.11
CA ASN A 290 13.62 43.06 6.31
C ASN A 290 13.69 43.54 7.77
N VAL A 291 13.62 42.62 8.74
CA VAL A 291 13.74 42.95 10.18
C VAL A 291 15.16 43.43 10.52
N THR A 292 16.21 42.81 9.96
CA THR A 292 17.60 43.20 10.25
C THR A 292 18.02 44.52 9.60
N GLN A 293 17.50 44.83 8.40
CA GLN A 293 17.83 46.08 7.70
C GLN A 293 16.94 47.26 8.11
N GLY A 294 15.75 46.99 8.66
CA GLY A 294 14.84 48.01 9.17
C GLY A 294 14.57 49.12 8.14
N VAL A 295 14.91 50.36 8.49
CA VAL A 295 14.71 51.55 7.64
C VAL A 295 15.56 51.57 6.37
N ASN A 296 16.67 50.82 6.33
CA ASN A 296 17.56 50.75 5.17
C ASN A 296 17.11 49.72 4.12
N PHE A 297 15.97 49.04 4.34
CA PHE A 297 15.50 48.01 3.42
C PHE A 297 15.00 48.59 2.08
N ASN A 298 15.67 48.21 1.00
CA ASN A 298 15.32 48.65 -0.35
C ASN A 298 14.29 47.72 -1.01
N LYS A 299 13.01 48.16 -0.98
CA LYS A 299 11.86 47.45 -1.55
C LYS A 299 11.97 47.19 -3.05
N ALA A 300 12.45 48.17 -3.83
CA ALA A 300 12.57 48.04 -5.28
C ALA A 300 13.64 47.01 -5.69
N LYS A 301 14.75 46.95 -4.95
CA LYS A 301 15.78 45.91 -5.11
C LYS A 301 15.22 44.54 -4.75
N SER A 302 14.48 44.44 -3.65
CA SER A 302 13.86 43.18 -3.21
C SER A 302 12.91 42.60 -4.26
N VAL A 303 12.05 43.42 -4.89
CA VAL A 303 11.16 42.98 -5.97
C VAL A 303 11.91 42.42 -7.18
N LYS A 304 13.02 43.05 -7.60
CA LYS A 304 13.84 42.56 -8.72
C LYS A 304 14.50 41.22 -8.39
N VAL A 305 15.06 41.11 -7.19
CA VAL A 305 15.70 39.88 -6.70
C VAL A 305 14.66 38.75 -6.61
N ALA A 306 13.46 39.03 -6.11
CA ALA A 306 12.40 38.04 -5.98
C ALA A 306 11.99 37.43 -7.32
N LYS A 307 11.85 38.23 -8.39
CA LYS A 307 11.58 37.69 -9.73
C LYS A 307 12.66 36.72 -10.21
N TRP A 308 13.93 37.03 -9.92
CA TRP A 308 15.06 36.20 -10.31
C TRP A 308 15.10 34.90 -9.50
N ILE A 309 14.88 34.98 -8.19
CA ILE A 309 14.82 33.82 -7.29
C ILE A 309 13.66 32.89 -7.67
N ILE A 310 12.46 33.42 -7.96
CA ILE A 310 11.33 32.59 -8.41
C ILE A 310 11.72 31.79 -9.65
N SER A 311 12.33 32.45 -10.65
CA SER A 311 12.78 31.77 -11.87
C SER A 311 13.82 30.69 -11.57
N PHE A 312 14.81 31.01 -10.72
CA PHE A 312 15.86 30.06 -10.34
C PHE A 312 15.32 28.85 -9.58
N VAL A 313 14.34 29.04 -8.68
CA VAL A 313 13.69 27.96 -7.94
C VAL A 313 13.02 26.98 -8.91
N PHE A 314 12.24 27.47 -9.89
CA PHE A 314 11.60 26.56 -10.85
C PHE A 314 12.63 25.85 -11.73
N ILE A 315 13.64 26.55 -12.24
CA ILE A 315 14.69 25.94 -13.10
C ILE A 315 15.49 24.88 -12.31
N GLY A 316 15.92 25.20 -11.09
CA GLY A 316 16.67 24.27 -10.24
C GLY A 316 15.87 23.01 -9.88
N ASN A 317 14.57 23.16 -9.61
CA ASN A 317 13.69 22.00 -9.35
C ASN A 317 13.46 21.16 -10.61
N ILE A 318 13.31 21.78 -11.79
CA ILE A 318 13.23 21.02 -13.06
C ILE A 318 14.49 20.18 -13.27
N SER A 319 15.67 20.78 -13.12
CA SER A 319 16.95 20.08 -13.34
C SER A 319 17.18 18.93 -12.36
N THR A 320 16.77 19.07 -11.10
CA THR A 320 16.93 18.01 -10.09
C THR A 320 15.90 16.88 -10.26
N LEU A 321 14.69 17.21 -10.72
CA LEU A 321 13.61 16.24 -10.87
C LEU A 321 13.57 15.54 -12.22
N ILE A 322 14.35 15.97 -13.23
CA ILE A 322 14.31 15.40 -14.59
C ILE A 322 14.75 13.94 -14.66
N TYR A 323 15.51 13.46 -13.68
CA TYR A 323 15.92 12.06 -13.60
C TYR A 323 14.71 11.13 -13.39
N ASP A 324 13.79 11.47 -12.48
CA ASP A 324 12.64 10.64 -12.15
C ASP A 324 11.73 10.26 -13.35
N PRO A 325 11.30 11.20 -14.23
CA PRO A 325 10.49 10.86 -15.39
C PRO A 325 11.23 10.00 -16.44
N MET A 326 12.57 10.02 -16.47
CA MET A 326 13.35 9.20 -17.39
C MET A 326 13.38 7.71 -17.02
N TYR A 327 13.34 7.39 -15.72
CA TYR A 327 13.40 6.01 -15.22
C TYR A 327 12.02 5.42 -14.88
N ARG A 328 10.95 6.21 -15.10
CA ARG A 328 9.58 5.77 -14.89
C ARG A 328 9.06 5.04 -16.12
N ARG A 329 8.51 3.84 -15.90
CA ARG A 329 7.97 2.99 -16.98
C ARG A 329 6.66 2.35 -16.57
N LEU A 330 5.81 2.10 -17.57
CA LEU A 330 4.65 1.23 -17.41
C LEU A 330 5.06 -0.24 -17.46
N ILE A 331 4.51 -1.04 -16.55
CA ILE A 331 4.67 -2.49 -16.55
C ILE A 331 3.30 -3.14 -16.44
N ASP A 332 3.02 -4.11 -17.32
CA ASP A 332 1.80 -4.89 -17.29
C ASP A 332 2.01 -6.16 -16.47
N ASP A 333 1.10 -6.42 -15.53
CA ASP A 333 0.98 -7.68 -14.79
C ASP A 333 -0.12 -8.50 -15.46
N GLU A 334 0.30 -9.49 -16.26
CA GLU A 334 -0.60 -10.34 -17.07
C GLU A 334 -1.51 -11.21 -16.20
N GLU A 335 -1.03 -11.63 -15.02
CA GLU A 335 -1.77 -12.47 -14.08
C GLU A 335 -2.89 -11.68 -13.39
N GLU A 336 -2.60 -10.43 -12.97
CA GLU A 336 -3.62 -9.56 -12.36
C GLU A 336 -4.42 -8.73 -13.38
N GLN A 337 -4.06 -8.77 -14.67
CA GLN A 337 -4.62 -7.93 -15.74
C GLN A 337 -4.54 -6.43 -15.37
N ARG A 338 -3.36 -5.99 -14.91
CA ARG A 338 -3.14 -4.63 -14.37
C ARG A 338 -1.89 -3.97 -14.90
N THR A 339 -2.00 -2.71 -15.28
CA THR A 339 -0.83 -1.87 -15.61
C THR A 339 -0.39 -1.05 -14.40
N TRP A 340 0.90 -1.07 -14.10
CA TRP A 340 1.55 -0.33 -13.01
C TRP A 340 2.47 0.74 -13.56
N CYS A 341 2.55 1.88 -12.86
CA CYS A 341 3.51 2.95 -13.12
C CYS A 341 4.59 2.89 -12.04
N VAL A 342 5.78 2.39 -12.39
CA VAL A 342 6.88 2.18 -11.44
C VAL A 342 8.18 2.82 -11.92
N THR A 343 8.99 3.26 -10.96
CA THR A 343 10.37 3.68 -11.16
C THR A 343 11.26 2.45 -11.12
N ASN A 344 12.07 2.26 -12.16
CA ASN A 344 13.02 1.15 -12.21
C ASN A 344 14.43 1.70 -12.23
N TYR A 345 15.02 1.87 -11.04
CA TYR A 345 16.45 2.07 -10.93
C TYR A 345 17.11 0.72 -11.23
N SER A 346 17.95 0.66 -12.26
CA SER A 346 18.75 -0.54 -12.48
C SER A 346 19.55 -0.82 -11.21
N PRO A 347 19.48 -2.03 -10.64
CA PRO A 347 20.37 -2.39 -9.55
C PRO A 347 21.79 -2.36 -10.10
N SER A 348 22.57 -1.38 -9.67
CA SER A 348 24.01 -1.28 -9.90
C SER A 348 24.75 -2.29 -9.04
#